data_AF-A0A6G3MHC9-F1
#
_entry.id   AF-A0A6G3MHC9-F1
#
_cell.length_a   1.000
_cell.length_b   1.000
_cell.length_c   1.000
_cell.angle_alpha   90.00
_cell.angle_beta   90.00
_cell.angle_gamma   90.00
#
_symmetry.space_group_name_H-M   'P 1'
#
loop_
_entity.id
_entity.type
_entity.pdbx_description
1 polymer ?
#
loop_
_entity_poly.entity_id
_entity_poly.type
_entity_poly.pdbx_seq_one_letter_code
_entity_poly.pdbx_strand_id
1 'polypeptide(L)'
;GSSLLYKLTNKLTSHALKLSKLQGVECLVVPMATGMTLALCIRTLAKQRDKARYVIWPRIDQKSCFKSILTAGFLPIIIQNQISGDQITTDMVLIKEAIEKYTPASIVCIMTTSSCFAPRAPDKIYQIGELCQKYQIPHLLNNAYGVQVHKYSNLITDVRKIYK
;
A
#
# COMPACT_ATOMS: atom_id res chain seq x y z
N GLY A 1 -12.07 22.94 -21.53
CA GLY A 1 -13.07 22.27 -20.67
C GLY A 1 -12.43 21.18 -19.81
N SER A 2 -12.01 20.07 -20.42
CA SER A 2 -11.59 18.85 -19.71
C SER A 2 -10.42 19.02 -18.74
N SER A 3 -9.38 19.79 -19.11
CA SER A 3 -8.23 20.02 -18.21
C SER A 3 -8.62 20.77 -16.94
N LEU A 4 -9.54 21.74 -17.04
CA LEU A 4 -10.04 22.49 -15.89
C LEU A 4 -10.90 21.59 -15.01
N LEU A 5 -11.80 20.80 -15.61
CA LEU A 5 -12.62 19.82 -14.89
C LEU A 5 -11.74 18.86 -14.08
N TYR A 6 -10.72 18.28 -14.71
CA TYR A 6 -9.81 17.35 -14.05
C TYR A 6 -9.02 18.01 -12.90
N LYS A 7 -8.54 19.25 -13.09
CA LYS A 7 -7.87 20.01 -12.03
C LYS A 7 -8.81 20.26 -10.85
N LEU A 8 -10.06 20.64 -11.11
CA LEU A 8 -11.06 20.86 -10.07
C LEU A 8 -11.38 19.55 -9.33
N THR A 9 -11.60 18.45 -10.06
CA THR A 9 -11.84 17.12 -9.47
C THR A 9 -10.72 16.73 -8.50
N ASN A 10 -9.45 16.87 -8.89
CA ASN A 10 -8.33 16.57 -8.00
C ASN A 10 -8.34 17.45 -6.74
N LYS A 11 -8.67 18.74 -6.84
CA LYS A 11 -8.76 19.65 -5.68
C LYS A 11 -9.91 19.27 -4.75
N LEU A 12 -11.08 18.93 -5.31
CA LEU A 12 -12.24 18.49 -4.53
C LEU A 12 -11.96 17.14 -3.83
N THR A 13 -11.33 16.19 -4.52
CA THR A 13 -10.89 14.92 -3.90
C THR A 13 -9.88 15.16 -2.79
N SER A 14 -8.90 16.05 -2.98
CA SER A 14 -7.94 16.43 -1.93
C SER A 14 -8.67 16.98 -0.69
N HIS A 15 -9.67 17.83 -0.90
CA HIS A 15 -10.49 18.35 0.18
C HIS A 15 -11.29 17.25 0.89
N ALA A 16 -11.91 16.33 0.15
CA ALA A 16 -12.62 15.19 0.71
C ALA A 16 -11.71 14.28 1.57
N LEU A 17 -10.47 14.02 1.12
CA LEU A 17 -9.48 13.26 1.91
C LEU A 17 -9.15 13.95 3.24
N LYS A 18 -9.05 15.28 3.26
CA LYS A 18 -8.85 16.05 4.50
C LYS A 18 -10.04 15.92 5.46
N LEU A 19 -11.27 15.94 4.95
CA LEU A 19 -12.47 15.70 5.75
C LEU A 19 -12.46 14.29 6.37
N SER A 20 -11.96 13.30 5.63
CA SER A 20 -11.73 11.94 6.10
C SER A 20 -10.58 11.79 7.11
N LYS A 21 -9.92 12.89 7.52
CA LYS A 21 -8.75 12.96 8.41
C LYS A 21 -7.43 12.52 7.79
N LEU A 22 -7.35 12.40 6.48
CA LEU A 22 -6.14 12.03 5.76
C LEU A 22 -5.40 13.33 5.37
N GLN A 23 -4.39 13.72 6.16
CA GLN A 23 -3.77 15.04 6.06
C GLN A 23 -2.40 15.03 5.38
N GLY A 24 -2.05 16.17 4.76
CA GLY A 24 -0.73 16.40 4.18
C GLY A 24 -0.42 15.53 2.97
N VAL A 25 -1.42 14.98 2.29
CA VAL A 25 -1.23 14.17 1.08
C VAL A 25 -1.51 14.97 -0.18
N GLU A 26 -0.81 14.57 -1.24
CA GLU A 26 -1.18 14.90 -2.60
C GLU A 26 -2.09 13.80 -3.15
N CYS A 27 -2.99 14.15 -4.07
CA CYS A 27 -3.90 13.18 -4.66
C CYS A 27 -4.06 13.41 -6.15
N LEU A 28 -4.26 12.30 -6.86
CA LEU A 28 -4.55 12.24 -8.27
C LEU A 28 -5.70 11.26 -8.49
N VAL A 29 -6.78 11.72 -9.12
CA VAL A 29 -7.88 10.86 -9.54
C VAL A 29 -7.49 10.19 -10.84
N VAL A 30 -7.54 8.86 -10.88
CA VAL A 30 -7.24 8.08 -12.08
C VAL A 30 -8.51 7.37 -12.56
N PRO A 31 -8.76 7.29 -13.88
CA PRO A 31 -9.97 6.69 -14.42
C PRO A 31 -9.87 5.15 -14.48
N MET A 32 -9.50 4.53 -13.37
CA MET A 32 -9.27 3.10 -13.25
C MET A 32 -9.68 2.59 -11.86
N ALA A 33 -10.05 1.31 -11.77
CA ALA A 33 -10.29 0.66 -10.49
C ALA A 33 -8.99 0.51 -9.67
N THR A 34 -9.11 0.40 -8.35
CA THR A 34 -7.98 0.33 -7.40
C THR A 34 -6.91 -0.69 -7.78
N GLY A 35 -7.28 -1.88 -8.27
CA GLY A 35 -6.32 -2.89 -8.72
C GLY A 35 -5.42 -2.40 -9.86
N MET A 36 -5.99 -1.74 -10.87
CA MET A 36 -5.20 -1.18 -11.97
C MET A 36 -4.37 0.03 -11.52
N THR A 37 -4.89 0.82 -10.59
CA THR A 37 -4.12 1.92 -9.96
C THR A 37 -2.94 1.40 -9.17
N LEU A 38 -3.09 0.29 -8.42
CA LEU A 38 -1.99 -0.38 -7.75
C LEU A 38 -0.94 -0.86 -8.76
N ALA A 39 -1.36 -1.46 -9.87
CA ALA A 39 -0.44 -1.89 -10.93
C ALA A 39 0.35 -0.70 -11.52
N LEU A 40 -0.32 0.44 -11.76
CA LEU A 40 0.32 1.69 -12.20
C LEU A 40 1.37 2.17 -11.19
N CYS A 41 1.05 2.17 -9.89
CA CYS A 41 1.98 2.52 -8.82
C CYS A 41 3.20 1.59 -8.78
N ILE A 42 2.98 0.27 -8.81
CA ILE A 42 4.06 -0.74 -8.80
C ILE A 42 5.00 -0.52 -9.99
N ARG A 43 4.46 -0.31 -11.21
CA ARG A 43 5.29 -0.01 -12.40
C ARG A 43 6.09 1.28 -12.26
N THR A 44 5.49 2.30 -11.64
CA THR A 44 6.14 3.60 -11.47
C THR A 44 7.31 3.48 -10.49
N LEU A 45 7.12 2.78 -9.37
CA LEU A 45 8.16 2.53 -8.37
C LEU A 45 9.31 1.70 -8.95
N ALA A 46 9.00 0.71 -9.79
CA ALA A 46 10.02 -0.15 -10.40
C ALA A 46 10.94 0.60 -11.38
N LYS A 47 10.52 1.72 -11.98
CA LYS A 47 11.39 2.55 -12.83
C LYS A 47 12.60 3.12 -12.10
N GLN A 48 12.55 3.18 -10.76
CA GLN A 48 13.64 3.65 -9.92
C GLN A 48 14.46 2.49 -9.32
N ARG A 49 14.17 1.24 -9.72
CA ARG A 49 14.72 0.03 -9.10
C ARG A 49 14.98 -1.06 -10.15
N ASP A 50 16.06 -0.92 -10.91
CA ASP A 50 16.37 -1.75 -12.09
C ASP A 50 16.44 -3.27 -11.81
N LYS A 51 16.84 -3.66 -10.59
CA LYS A 51 16.96 -5.06 -10.18
C LYS A 51 15.69 -5.63 -9.56
N ALA A 52 14.65 -4.80 -9.38
CA ALA A 52 13.46 -5.18 -8.66
C ALA A 52 12.56 -6.12 -9.48
N ARG A 53 12.18 -7.23 -8.86
CA ARG A 53 11.36 -8.30 -9.43
C ARG A 53 10.18 -8.70 -8.55
N TYR A 54 10.25 -8.37 -7.25
CA TYR A 54 9.33 -8.88 -6.26
C TYR A 54 8.49 -7.79 -5.59
N VAL A 55 7.27 -8.13 -5.21
CA VAL A 55 6.43 -7.32 -4.31
C VAL A 55 6.15 -8.15 -3.07
N ILE A 56 6.58 -7.69 -1.90
CA ILE A 56 6.22 -8.33 -0.63
C ILE A 56 4.77 -7.97 -0.31
N TRP A 57 3.96 -8.97 -0.01
CA TRP A 57 2.53 -8.79 0.17
C TRP A 57 1.99 -9.65 1.34
N PRO A 58 1.62 -9.03 2.47
CA PRO A 58 0.84 -9.68 3.52
C PRO A 58 -0.49 -10.18 2.96
N ARG A 59 -0.71 -11.49 3.04
CA ARG A 59 -1.81 -12.17 2.37
C ARG A 59 -3.17 -11.55 2.72
N ILE A 60 -3.98 -11.30 1.70
CA ILE A 60 -5.41 -11.04 1.80
C ILE A 60 -6.11 -11.73 0.63
N ASP A 61 -7.20 -12.44 0.90
CA ASP A 61 -7.87 -13.25 -0.13
C ASP A 61 -8.82 -12.39 -1.01
N GLN A 62 -8.25 -11.37 -1.65
CA GLN A 62 -8.93 -10.46 -2.59
C GLN A 62 -8.18 -10.49 -3.93
N LYS A 63 -8.89 -10.92 -4.99
CA LYS A 63 -8.27 -11.22 -6.30
C LYS A 63 -7.67 -9.99 -7.00
N SER A 64 -8.24 -8.80 -6.82
CA SER A 64 -7.86 -7.59 -7.57
C SER A 64 -6.49 -7.06 -7.16
N CYS A 65 -6.19 -6.98 -5.85
CA CYS A 65 -4.88 -6.54 -5.37
C CYS A 65 -3.80 -7.60 -5.62
N PHE A 66 -4.12 -8.89 -5.55
CA PHE A 66 -3.16 -9.93 -5.95
C PHE A 66 -2.85 -9.85 -7.45
N LYS A 67 -3.89 -9.74 -8.29
CA LYS A 67 -3.74 -9.62 -9.74
C LYS A 67 -3.00 -8.34 -10.15
N SER A 68 -3.08 -7.25 -9.39
CA SER A 68 -2.38 -6.01 -9.74
C SER A 68 -0.86 -6.18 -9.78
N ILE A 69 -0.29 -7.01 -8.90
CA ILE A 69 1.14 -7.35 -8.88
C ILE A 69 1.51 -8.07 -10.19
N LEU A 70 0.72 -9.08 -10.57
CA LEU A 70 0.94 -9.87 -11.78
C LEU A 70 0.71 -9.04 -13.05
N THR A 71 -0.31 -8.19 -13.09
CA THR A 71 -0.59 -7.25 -14.19
C THR A 71 0.55 -6.25 -14.37
N ALA A 72 1.22 -5.86 -13.28
CA ALA A 72 2.45 -5.06 -13.34
C ALA A 72 3.69 -5.89 -13.75
N GLY A 73 3.58 -7.20 -13.98
CA GLY A 73 4.70 -8.04 -14.43
C GLY A 73 5.75 -8.29 -13.34
N PHE A 74 5.35 -8.31 -12.06
CA PHE A 74 6.21 -8.64 -10.93
C PHE A 74 5.73 -9.89 -10.20
N LEU A 75 6.60 -10.47 -9.38
CA LEU A 75 6.33 -11.70 -8.64
C LEU A 75 5.91 -11.39 -7.20
N PRO A 76 4.74 -11.85 -6.73
CA PRO A 76 4.33 -11.67 -5.34
C PRO A 76 5.13 -12.59 -4.41
N ILE A 77 5.74 -12.03 -3.36
CA ILE A 77 6.20 -12.78 -2.20
C ILE A 77 5.05 -12.73 -1.18
N ILE A 78 4.30 -13.83 -1.11
CA ILE A 78 3.14 -13.95 -0.23
C ILE A 78 3.60 -14.20 1.19
N ILE A 79 3.32 -13.27 2.10
CA ILE A 79 3.60 -13.42 3.53
C ILE A 79 2.33 -13.94 4.20
N GLN A 80 2.41 -15.12 4.82
CA GLN A 80 1.31 -15.63 5.62
C GLN A 80 1.16 -14.76 6.87
N ASN A 81 -0.09 -14.59 7.29
CA ASN A 81 -0.41 -13.85 8.50
C ASN A 81 -0.28 -14.74 9.73
N GLN A 82 -0.25 -14.13 10.91
CA GLN A 82 -0.27 -14.82 12.19
C GLN A 82 -1.62 -14.66 12.88
N ILE A 83 -2.05 -15.67 13.63
CA ILE A 83 -3.26 -15.62 14.47
C ILE A 83 -2.90 -14.95 15.79
N SER A 84 -3.70 -13.98 16.22
CA SER A 84 -3.55 -13.25 17.49
C SER A 84 -4.93 -13.06 18.12
N GLY A 85 -5.29 -13.96 19.04
CA GLY A 85 -6.67 -14.07 19.53
C GLY A 85 -7.61 -14.39 18.36
N ASP A 86 -8.69 -13.63 18.23
CA ASP A 86 -9.69 -13.80 17.15
C ASP A 86 -9.29 -13.09 15.84
N GLN A 87 -8.11 -12.47 15.78
CA GLN A 87 -7.67 -11.69 14.62
C GLN A 87 -6.57 -12.39 13.83
N ILE A 88 -6.63 -12.25 12.51
CA ILE A 88 -5.53 -12.58 11.60
C ILE A 88 -4.74 -11.29 11.34
N THR A 89 -3.48 -11.25 11.76
CA THR A 89 -2.66 -10.02 11.78
C THR A 89 -1.35 -10.18 11.04
N THR A 90 -0.72 -9.07 10.67
CA THR A 90 0.59 -9.08 10.00
C THR A 90 1.66 -9.77 10.85
N ASP A 91 2.38 -10.69 10.23
CA ASP A 91 3.61 -11.27 10.74
C ASP A 91 4.82 -10.41 10.34
N MET A 92 5.36 -9.67 11.29
CA MET A 92 6.50 -8.78 11.05
C MET A 92 7.82 -9.54 10.90
N VAL A 93 7.91 -10.74 11.49
CA VAL A 93 9.11 -11.59 11.43
C VAL A 93 9.26 -12.12 10.01
N LEU A 94 8.21 -12.71 9.45
CA LEU A 94 8.22 -13.22 8.07
C LEU A 94 8.45 -12.11 7.04
N ILE A 95 7.95 -10.89 7.26
CA ILE A 95 8.27 -9.74 6.40
C ILE A 95 9.78 -9.46 6.42
N LYS A 96 10.38 -9.38 7.60
CA LYS A 96 11.81 -9.10 7.75
C LYS A 96 12.67 -10.20 7.11
N GLU A 97 12.34 -11.46 7.37
CA GLU A 97 13.01 -12.61 6.76
C GLU A 97 12.89 -12.60 5.24
N ALA A 98 11.73 -12.22 4.69
CA ALA A 98 11.55 -12.08 3.25
C ALA A 98 12.41 -10.94 2.66
N ILE A 99 12.52 -9.80 3.36
CA ILE A 99 13.41 -8.70 2.92
C ILE A 99 14.87 -9.18 2.84
N GLU A 100 15.33 -9.90 3.85
CA GLU A 100 16.71 -10.41 3.93
C GLU A 100 16.96 -11.51 2.88
N LYS A 101 16.04 -12.47 2.76
CA LYS A 101 16.13 -13.58 1.80
C LYS A 101 16.18 -13.12 0.35
N TYR A 102 15.32 -12.18 -0.03
CA TYR A 102 15.23 -11.71 -1.43
C TYR A 102 16.14 -10.51 -1.70
N THR A 103 16.74 -9.91 -0.67
CA THR A 103 17.49 -8.65 -0.70
C THR A 103 16.62 -7.42 -1.00
N PRO A 104 16.85 -6.27 -0.32
CA PRO A 104 16.10 -5.04 -0.57
C PRO A 104 16.10 -4.55 -2.03
N ALA A 105 17.21 -4.73 -2.74
CA ALA A 105 17.38 -4.26 -4.12
C ALA A 105 16.49 -5.00 -5.12
N SER A 106 16.06 -6.24 -4.82
CA SER A 106 15.17 -7.01 -5.69
C SER A 106 13.68 -6.75 -5.42
N ILE A 107 13.35 -5.94 -4.41
CA ILE A 107 11.96 -5.68 -4.00
C ILE A 107 11.52 -4.32 -4.55
N VAL A 108 10.41 -4.31 -5.29
CA VAL A 108 9.79 -3.09 -5.84
C VAL A 108 9.16 -2.28 -4.71
N CYS A 109 8.36 -2.94 -3.90
CA CYS A 109 7.68 -2.34 -2.75
C CYS A 109 7.17 -3.43 -1.79
N ILE A 110 6.85 -3.00 -0.57
CA ILE A 110 5.96 -3.76 0.33
C ILE A 110 4.55 -3.23 0.12
N MET A 111 3.64 -4.09 -0.38
CA MET A 111 2.25 -3.74 -0.63
C MET A 111 1.36 -4.17 0.54
N THR A 112 0.96 -3.22 1.38
CA THR A 112 0.12 -3.45 2.57
C THR A 112 -1.34 -3.17 2.29
N THR A 113 -2.23 -3.59 3.19
CA THR A 113 -3.68 -3.36 3.10
C THR A 113 -4.23 -2.84 4.43
N SER A 114 -4.97 -1.73 4.40
CA SER A 114 -5.66 -1.18 5.57
C SER A 114 -7.02 -1.86 5.77
N SER A 115 -7.99 -1.55 4.93
CA SER A 115 -9.36 -2.07 5.04
C SER A 115 -9.44 -3.47 4.43
N CYS A 116 -9.83 -4.48 5.23
CA CYS A 116 -9.95 -5.88 4.81
C CYS A 116 -11.18 -6.56 5.44
N PHE A 117 -11.50 -7.77 4.99
CA PHE A 117 -12.58 -8.58 5.56
C PHE A 117 -12.13 -9.21 6.89
N ALA A 118 -12.96 -9.09 7.92
CA ALA A 118 -12.76 -9.84 9.17
C ALA A 118 -12.73 -11.36 8.87
N PRO A 119 -11.95 -12.17 9.61
CA PRO A 119 -11.22 -11.83 10.84
C PRO A 119 -9.84 -11.17 10.62
N ARG A 120 -9.47 -10.85 9.38
CA ARG A 120 -8.20 -10.14 9.12
C ARG A 120 -8.28 -8.71 9.64
N ALA A 121 -7.26 -8.29 10.36
CA ALA A 121 -7.05 -6.92 10.77
C ALA A 121 -6.27 -6.13 9.71
N PRO A 122 -6.37 -4.79 9.71
CA PRO A 122 -5.46 -3.93 8.94
C PRO A 122 -4.00 -4.29 9.18
N ASP A 123 -3.18 -4.14 8.15
CA ASP A 123 -1.75 -4.38 8.31
C ASP A 123 -1.13 -3.42 9.32
N LYS A 124 -0.04 -3.88 9.96
CA LYS A 124 0.81 -3.11 10.89
C LYS A 124 1.62 -2.04 10.13
N ILE A 125 0.93 -1.11 9.46
CA ILE A 125 1.52 -0.18 8.47
C ILE A 125 2.50 0.82 9.07
N TYR A 126 2.45 1.09 10.38
CA TYR A 126 3.46 1.90 11.07
C TYR A 126 4.78 1.14 11.19
N GLN A 127 4.75 -0.08 11.74
CA GLN A 127 5.95 -0.91 11.87
C GLN A 127 6.54 -1.31 10.52
N ILE A 128 5.68 -1.61 9.53
CA ILE A 128 6.14 -1.83 8.15
C ILE A 128 6.75 -0.55 7.58
N GLY A 129 6.21 0.62 7.95
CA GLY A 129 6.76 1.90 7.52
C GLY A 129 8.19 2.11 7.98
N GLU A 130 8.48 1.81 9.25
CA GLU A 130 9.83 1.85 9.82
C GLU A 130 10.77 0.87 9.12
N LEU A 131 10.31 -0.36 8.81
CA LEU A 131 11.09 -1.32 8.03
C LEU A 131 11.38 -0.81 6.62
N CYS A 132 10.38 -0.27 5.93
CA CYS A 132 10.53 0.31 4.60
C CYS A 132 11.57 1.43 4.58
N GLN A 133 11.57 2.32 5.57
CA GLN A 133 12.58 3.37 5.70
C GLN A 133 13.97 2.78 5.99
N LYS A 134 14.07 1.82 6.92
CA LYS A 134 15.35 1.17 7.26
C LYS A 134 16.00 0.49 6.06
N TYR A 135 15.23 -0.26 5.28
CA TYR A 135 15.75 -1.03 4.14
C TYR A 135 15.68 -0.28 2.80
N GLN A 136 15.22 0.97 2.79
CA GLN A 136 15.06 1.79 1.57
C GLN A 136 14.18 1.09 0.51
N ILE A 137 13.06 0.53 0.96
CA ILE A 137 12.06 -0.16 0.13
C ILE A 137 10.79 0.71 0.09
N PRO A 138 10.24 1.01 -1.09
CA PRO A 138 8.96 1.72 -1.17
C PRO A 138 7.81 1.01 -0.46
N HIS A 139 6.93 1.79 0.16
CA HIS A 139 5.72 1.29 0.80
C HIS A 139 4.50 1.68 -0.04
N LEU A 140 3.75 0.68 -0.52
CA LEU A 140 2.53 0.89 -1.27
C LEU A 140 1.32 0.41 -0.45
N LEU A 141 0.42 1.32 -0.10
CA LEU A 141 -0.76 0.99 0.69
C LEU A 141 -2.01 0.79 -0.19
N ASN A 142 -2.60 -0.40 -0.14
CA ASN A 142 -3.94 -0.67 -0.63
C ASN A 142 -4.99 -0.19 0.41
N ASN A 143 -5.49 1.03 0.20
CA ASN A 143 -6.54 1.65 1.02
C ASN A 143 -7.93 1.59 0.36
N ALA A 144 -8.24 0.50 -0.35
CA ALA A 144 -9.37 0.37 -1.28
C ALA A 144 -10.71 0.99 -0.81
N TYR A 145 -11.08 0.75 0.45
CA TYR A 145 -12.29 1.28 1.05
C TYR A 145 -12.04 1.83 2.46
N GLY A 146 -10.79 2.19 2.77
CA GLY A 146 -10.42 2.66 4.11
C GLY A 146 -10.59 4.17 4.33
N VAL A 147 -10.78 4.96 3.28
CA VAL A 147 -11.00 6.43 3.39
C VAL A 147 -12.23 6.78 4.21
N GLN A 148 -13.26 5.92 4.20
CA GLN A 148 -14.48 6.12 4.99
C GLN A 148 -14.29 5.87 6.50
N VAL A 149 -13.15 5.28 6.91
CA VAL A 149 -12.87 4.91 8.30
C VAL A 149 -11.81 5.86 8.87
N HIS A 150 -12.23 6.81 9.71
CA HIS A 150 -11.32 7.81 10.31
C HIS A 150 -10.10 7.20 11.02
N LYS A 151 -10.27 6.05 11.69
CA LYS A 151 -9.16 5.33 12.34
C LYS A 151 -8.03 5.01 11.35
N TYR A 152 -8.35 4.58 10.13
CA TYR A 152 -7.35 4.23 9.12
C TYR A 152 -6.73 5.48 8.51
N SER A 153 -7.51 6.51 8.22
CA SER A 153 -7.00 7.79 7.71
C SER A 153 -6.05 8.50 8.69
N ASN A 154 -6.34 8.46 9.99
CA ASN A 154 -5.43 8.95 11.03
C ASN A 154 -4.12 8.16 11.04
N LEU A 155 -4.21 6.82 11.05
CA LEU A 155 -3.03 5.95 11.01
C LEU A 155 -2.14 6.24 9.79
N ILE A 156 -2.72 6.41 8.60
CA ILE A 156 -1.98 6.76 7.37
C ILE A 156 -1.28 8.13 7.52
N THR A 157 -1.96 9.11 8.12
CA THR A 157 -1.38 10.44 8.40
C THR A 157 -0.17 10.34 9.33
N ASP A 158 -0.22 9.45 10.32
CA ASP A 158 0.90 9.22 11.24
C ASP A 158 2.07 8.49 10.56
N VAL A 159 1.78 7.42 9.81
CA VAL A 159 2.80 6.67 9.03
C VAL A 159 3.56 7.60 8.08
N ARG A 160 2.88 8.57 7.46
CA ARG A 160 3.54 9.55 6.57
C ARG A 160 4.69 10.29 7.24
N LYS A 161 4.65 10.51 8.57
CA LYS A 161 5.71 11.22 9.31
C LYS A 161 7.03 10.46 9.31
N ILE A 162 7.01 9.14 9.08
CA ILE A 162 8.20 8.29 8.95
C ILE A 162 9.00 8.68 7.67
N TYR A 163 8.32 9.05 6.59
CA TYR A 163 8.94 9.31 5.28
C TYR A 163 9.31 10.77 5.01
N LYS A 164 9.25 11.63 6.03
CA LYS A 164 9.69 13.03 5.93
C LYS A 164 11.18 13.14 6.25
#